data_AF-A0A0R3SQX5-F1
#
_entry.id   AF-A0A0R3SQX5-F1
#
_cell.length_a   1.000
_cell.length_b   1.000
_cell.length_c   1.000
_cell.angle_alpha   90.00
_cell.angle_beta   90.00
_cell.angle_gamma   90.00
#
_symmetry.space_group_name_H-M   'P 1'
#
loop_
_entity.id
_entity.type
_entity.pdbx_description
1 polymer ?
#
loop_
_entity_poly.entity_id
_entity_poly.type
_entity_poly.pdbx_seq_one_letter_code
_entity_poly.pdbx_strand_id
1 'polypeptide(L)'
;MYAGDELGRGGGGKGGAVRDAGGSIGKREAAFEEEYFHRKNMEQLEELKKHLKDEVKFHEEQIERHKEALRRSLKELDEID
;
A
#
# COMPACT_ATOMS: atom_id res chain seq x y z
N MET A 1 30.92 -17.68 -20.57
CA MET A 1 29.74 -18.36 -21.16
C MET A 1 29.33 -19.48 -20.21
N TYR A 2 28.11 -19.41 -19.67
CA TYR A 2 27.20 -20.48 -19.20
C TYR A 2 25.92 -19.73 -18.79
N ALA A 3 24.95 -19.59 -19.71
CA ALA A 3 23.64 -20.26 -19.67
C ALA A 3 22.91 -20.00 -18.32
N GLY A 4 21.85 -19.20 -18.20
CA GLY A 4 20.79 -18.96 -19.17
C GLY A 4 19.83 -20.15 -19.21
N ASP A 5 19.19 -20.46 -18.07
CA ASP A 5 18.06 -21.39 -17.98
C ASP A 5 17.05 -20.86 -16.95
N GLU A 6 16.07 -20.15 -17.49
CA GLU A 6 14.64 -20.37 -17.25
C GLU A 6 14.24 -21.00 -15.90
N LEU A 7 13.98 -20.19 -14.86
CA LEU A 7 12.90 -20.52 -13.94
C LEU A 7 12.26 -19.24 -13.40
N GLY A 8 11.46 -18.61 -14.26
CA GLY A 8 10.30 -17.83 -13.83
C GLY A 8 9.28 -18.71 -13.11
N ARG A 9 9.66 -19.33 -11.99
CA ARG A 9 8.72 -19.92 -11.03
C ARG A 9 8.20 -18.81 -10.13
N GLY A 10 7.39 -17.95 -10.74
CA GLY A 10 6.33 -17.30 -9.99
C GLY A 10 5.40 -18.40 -9.45
N GLY A 11 5.03 -18.27 -8.18
CA GLY A 11 3.83 -18.90 -7.66
C GLY A 11 4.07 -20.06 -6.68
N GLY A 12 3.90 -19.73 -5.40
CA GLY A 12 3.24 -20.63 -4.45
C GLY A 12 4.17 -21.60 -3.74
N GLY A 13 4.34 -21.37 -2.44
CA GLY A 13 5.13 -22.21 -1.55
C GLY A 13 4.75 -23.70 -1.62
N LYS A 14 5.73 -24.52 -1.28
CA LYS A 14 5.59 -25.95 -0.99
C LYS A 14 4.62 -26.13 0.19
N GLY A 15 3.32 -26.03 -0.07
CA GLY A 15 2.28 -26.54 0.81
C GLY A 15 2.45 -28.05 0.84
N GLY A 16 2.75 -28.59 2.02
CA GLY A 16 3.13 -29.99 2.24
C GLY A 16 2.10 -31.00 1.70
N ALA A 17 2.44 -32.29 1.86
CA ALA A 17 1.76 -33.49 1.37
C ALA A 17 0.21 -33.57 1.52
N VAL A 18 -0.42 -32.59 2.15
CA VAL A 18 -1.87 -32.40 2.31
C VAL A 18 -2.54 -31.89 1.03
N ARG A 19 -1.90 -31.04 0.21
CA ARG A 19 -2.53 -30.53 -1.04
C ARG A 19 -2.69 -31.59 -2.13
N ASP A 20 -1.78 -32.56 -2.19
CA ASP A 20 -1.90 -33.70 -3.11
C ASP A 20 -2.86 -34.79 -2.61
N ALA A 21 -3.16 -34.81 -1.30
CA ALA A 21 -4.05 -35.79 -0.68
C ALA A 21 -5.50 -35.29 -0.46
N GLY A 22 -5.74 -33.99 -0.44
CA GLY A 22 -7.05 -33.38 -0.21
C GLY A 22 -7.80 -33.14 -1.52
N GLY A 23 -8.73 -34.03 -1.89
CA GLY A 23 -9.54 -33.95 -3.11
C GLY A 23 -10.41 -32.68 -3.26
N SER A 24 -11.69 -32.82 -3.60
CA SER A 24 -12.59 -31.66 -3.79
C SER A 24 -12.67 -30.70 -2.59
N ILE A 25 -12.42 -31.21 -1.37
CA ILE A 25 -12.38 -30.45 -0.12
C ILE A 25 -11.14 -29.55 -0.06
N GLY A 26 -9.94 -30.06 -0.37
CA GLY A 26 -8.70 -29.27 -0.36
C GLY A 26 -8.70 -28.15 -1.41
N LYS A 27 -9.35 -28.38 -2.57
CA LYS A 27 -9.57 -27.34 -3.59
C LYS A 27 -10.51 -26.23 -3.09
N ARG A 28 -11.54 -26.59 -2.32
CA ARG A 28 -12.49 -25.62 -1.76
C ARG A 28 -11.85 -24.79 -0.64
N GLU A 29 -11.06 -25.42 0.22
CA GLU A 29 -10.29 -24.74 1.27
C GLU A 29 -9.26 -23.76 0.69
N ALA A 30 -8.53 -24.16 -0.36
CA ALA A 30 -7.58 -23.28 -1.04
C ALA A 30 -8.25 -22.03 -1.65
N ALA A 31 -9.45 -22.18 -2.24
CA ALA A 31 -10.21 -21.05 -2.78
C ALA A 31 -10.66 -20.07 -1.68
N PHE A 32 -11.08 -20.57 -0.51
CA PHE A 32 -11.45 -19.73 0.62
C PHE A 32 -10.25 -19.00 1.23
N GLU A 33 -9.10 -19.68 1.34
CA GLU A 33 -7.85 -19.03 1.77
C GLU A 33 -7.46 -17.90 0.80
N GLU A 34 -7.54 -18.16 -0.51
CA GLU A 34 -7.23 -17.15 -1.54
C GLU A 34 -8.16 -15.94 -1.46
N GLU A 35 -9.47 -16.16 -1.32
CA GLU A 35 -10.45 -15.07 -1.15
C GLU A 35 -10.17 -14.26 0.12
N TYR A 36 -9.83 -14.93 1.23
CA TYR A 36 -9.49 -14.28 2.49
C TYR A 36 -8.26 -13.38 2.34
N PHE A 37 -7.18 -13.89 1.75
CA PHE A 37 -5.96 -13.11 1.53
C PHE A 37 -6.19 -11.97 0.55
N HIS A 38 -6.96 -12.19 -0.51
CA HIS A 38 -7.33 -11.15 -1.46
C HIS A 38 -8.08 -10.00 -0.76
N ARG A 39 -9.10 -10.32 0.05
CA ARG A 39 -9.83 -9.31 0.83
C ARG A 39 -8.91 -8.58 1.81
N LYS A 40 -8.03 -9.29 2.52
CA LYS A 40 -7.08 -8.67 3.45
C LYS A 40 -6.11 -7.71 2.76
N ASN A 41 -5.60 -8.09 1.59
CA ASN A 41 -4.75 -7.22 0.79
C ASN A 41 -5.50 -5.95 0.33
N MET A 42 -6.76 -6.10 -0.06
CA MET A 42 -7.60 -4.96 -0.43
C MET A 42 -7.85 -4.02 0.75
N GLU A 43 -8.17 -4.55 1.93
CA GLU A 43 -8.32 -3.76 3.17
C GLU A 43 -7.04 -2.96 3.48
N GLN A 44 -5.87 -3.59 3.39
CA GLN A 44 -4.58 -2.93 3.61
C GLN A 44 -4.30 -1.82 2.59
N LEU A 45 -4.64 -2.04 1.31
CA LEU A 45 -4.50 -1.04 0.26
C LEU A 45 -5.43 0.15 0.48
N GLU A 46 -6.65 -0.09 0.94
CA GLU A 46 -7.60 0.98 1.27
C GLU A 46 -7.13 1.81 2.47
N GLU A 47 -6.63 1.16 3.52
CA GLU A 47 -6.06 1.84 4.68
C GLU A 47 -4.85 2.70 4.29
N LEU A 48 -3.93 2.16 3.48
CA LEU A 48 -2.78 2.91 2.97
C LEU A 48 -3.23 4.13 2.15
N LYS A 49 -4.21 3.96 1.26
CA LYS A 49 -4.77 5.07 0.47
C LYS A 49 -5.38 6.14 1.37
N LYS A 50 -6.07 5.75 2.44
CA LYS A 50 -6.66 6.69 3.39
C LYS A 50 -5.57 7.47 4.12
N HIS A 51 -4.56 6.77 4.65
CA HIS A 51 -3.43 7.40 5.33
C HIS A 51 -2.73 8.43 4.45
N LEU A 52 -2.43 8.08 3.20
CA LEU A 52 -1.80 9.01 2.25
C LEU A 52 -2.68 10.24 1.95
N LYS A 53 -4.01 10.07 1.87
CA LYS A 53 -4.93 11.21 1.69
C LYS A 53 -4.91 12.14 2.91
N ASP A 54 -4.88 11.58 4.10
CA ASP A 54 -4.85 12.35 5.34
C ASP A 54 -3.51 13.09 5.49
N GLU A 55 -2.40 12.47 5.08
CA GLU A 55 -1.06 13.08 5.04
C GLU A 55 -0.99 14.24 4.02
N VAL A 56 -1.55 14.06 2.83
CA VAL A 56 -1.65 15.14 1.82
C VAL A 56 -2.41 16.33 2.38
N LYS A 57 -3.59 16.11 2.98
CA LYS A 57 -4.40 17.18 3.58
C LYS A 57 -3.64 17.89 4.70
N PHE A 58 -2.98 17.13 5.57
CA PHE A 58 -2.17 17.70 6.64
C PHE A 58 -1.10 18.64 6.07
N HIS A 59 -0.37 18.22 5.03
CA HIS A 59 0.64 19.06 4.40
C HIS A 59 0.06 20.29 3.69
N GLU A 60 -1.09 20.16 3.02
CA GLU A 60 -1.80 21.30 2.44
C GLU A 60 -2.15 22.35 3.51
N GLU A 61 -2.67 21.93 4.66
CA GLU A 61 -2.95 22.84 5.78
C GLU A 61 -1.69 23.52 6.33
N GLN A 62 -0.58 22.80 6.44
CA GLN A 62 0.70 23.39 6.88
C GLN A 62 1.19 24.44 5.89
N ILE A 63 1.11 24.15 4.58
CA ILE A 63 1.51 25.10 3.54
C ILE A 63 0.68 26.38 3.64
N GLU A 64 -0.64 26.29 3.80
CA GLU A 64 -1.48 27.47 3.92
C GLU A 64 -1.17 28.30 5.17
N ARG A 65 -0.94 27.65 6.33
CA ARG A 65 -0.49 28.34 7.55
C ARG A 65 0.82 29.07 7.34
N HIS A 66 1.79 28.44 6.68
CA HIS A 66 3.08 29.07 6.39
C HIS A 66 2.96 30.23 5.39
N LYS A 67 2.10 30.11 4.37
CA LYS A 67 1.81 31.22 3.45
C LYS A 67 1.14 32.40 4.17
N GLU A 68 0.25 32.15 5.11
CA GLU A 68 -0.34 33.22 5.92
C GLU A 68 0.69 33.91 6.82
N ALA A 69 1.56 33.15 7.47
CA ALA A 69 2.64 33.70 8.28
C ALA A 69 3.57 34.56 7.42
N LEU A 70 3.96 34.07 6.24
CA LEU A 70 4.77 34.84 5.29
C LEU A 70 4.07 36.14 4.86
N ARG A 71 2.77 36.09 4.54
CA ARG A 71 1.98 37.27 4.21
C ARG A 71 2.01 38.32 5.32
N ARG A 72 1.91 37.90 6.59
CA ARG A 72 1.99 38.81 7.74
C ARG A 72 3.38 39.43 7.86
N SER A 73 4.44 38.63 7.79
CA SER A 73 5.81 39.12 7.87
C SER A 73 6.18 40.06 6.72
N LEU A 74 5.69 39.79 5.50
CA LEU A 74 5.89 40.69 4.36
C LEU A 74 5.18 42.03 4.57
N LYS A 75 3.98 42.02 5.15
CA LYS A 75 3.27 43.25 5.48
C LYS A 75 4.00 44.07 6.55
N GLU A 76 4.50 43.40 7.59
CA GLU A 76 5.30 44.07 8.63
C GLU A 76 6.58 44.67 8.07
N LEU A 77 7.22 44.02 7.09
CA LEU A 77 8.40 44.56 6.40
C LEU A 77 8.06 45.84 5.61
N ASP A 78 6.96 45.82 4.86
CA ASP A 78 6.47 46.98 4.08
C ASP A 78 6.07 48.17 4.96
N GLU A 79 5.66 47.93 6.21
CA GLU A 79 5.36 49.00 7.18
C GLU A 79 6.62 49.60 7.83
N ILE A 80 7.77 48.93 7.75
CA ILE A 80 9.05 49.38 8.33
C ILE A 80 9.93 50.10 7.31
N ASP A 81 9.82 49.77 6.03
CA ASP A 81 10.49 50.47 4.91
C ASP A 81 9.81 51.82 4.56
#